data_AF-A0A7W1R7D3-F1
#
_entry.id   AF-A0A7W1R7D3-F1
#
_cell.length_a   1.000
_cell.length_b   1.000
_cell.length_c   1.000
_cell.angle_alpha   90.00
_cell.angle_beta   90.00
_cell.angle_gamma   90.00
#
_symmetry.space_group_name_H-M   'P 1'
#
loop_
_entity.id
_entity.type
_entity.pdbx_description
1 polymer ?
#
loop_
_entity_poly.entity_id
_entity_poly.type
_entity_poly.pdbx_seq_one_letter_code
_entity_poly.pdbx_strand_id
1 'polypeptide(L)' 'MSFERPAPDLVKLVAAWEEFEAGEEAPGKVLANLKTAGLAEILAQLVESGWTPSSASTN' A
#
# COMPACT_ATOMS: atom_id res chain seq x y z
N MET A 1 12.12 -17.46 17.89
CA MET A 1 12.16 -17.23 16.44
C MET A 1 11.56 -15.87 16.18
N SER A 2 12.38 -14.85 15.92
CA SER A 2 11.89 -13.53 15.52
C SER A 2 11.33 -13.67 14.11
N PHE A 3 10.02 -13.66 13.96
CA PHE A 3 9.40 -13.58 12.63
C PHE A 3 9.65 -12.15 12.15
N GLU A 4 10.74 -11.94 11.42
CA GLU A 4 11.01 -10.67 10.77
C GLU A 4 9.99 -10.52 9.65
N ARG A 5 9.08 -9.56 9.83
CA ARG A 5 8.07 -9.27 8.82
C ARG A 5 8.80 -8.66 7.62
N PRO A 6 8.57 -9.16 6.39
CA PRO A 6 9.22 -8.60 5.21
C PRO A 6 8.91 -7.10 5.12
N ALA A 7 9.89 -6.32 4.66
CA ALA A 7 9.72 -4.89 4.46
C ALA A 7 8.52 -4.61 3.53
N PRO A 8 7.78 -3.51 3.75
CA PRO A 8 6.70 -3.12 2.86
C PRO A 8 7.16 -2.96 1.40
N ASP A 9 6.29 -3.31 0.47
CA ASP A 9 6.56 -3.29 -0.97
C ASP A 9 5.54 -2.39 -1.67
N LEU A 10 5.98 -1.16 -1.97
CA LEU A 10 5.15 -0.15 -2.62
C LEU A 10 4.69 -0.57 -4.02
N VAL A 11 5.51 -1.33 -4.75
CA VAL A 11 5.16 -1.79 -6.11
C VAL A 11 4.02 -2.80 -6.04
N LYS A 12 4.06 -3.72 -5.06
CA LYS A 12 2.96 -4.66 -4.83
C LYS A 12 1.68 -3.97 -4.35
N LEU A 13 1.79 -2.89 -3.58
CA LEU A 13 0.62 -2.11 -3.15
C LEU A 13 -0.08 -1.46 -4.34
N VAL A 14 0.69 -0.83 -5.23
CA VAL A 14 0.16 -0.19 -6.44
C VAL A 14 -0.47 -1.23 -7.37
N ALA A 15 0.23 -2.33 -7.66
CA ALA A 15 -0.31 -3.38 -8.52
C ALA A 15 -1.64 -3.97 -7.99
N ALA A 16 -1.72 -4.26 -6.68
CA ALA A 16 -2.95 -4.77 -6.08
C ALA A 16 -4.10 -3.74 -6.13
N TRP A 17 -3.79 -2.44 -6.10
CA TRP A 17 -4.79 -1.38 -6.26
C TRP A 17 -5.26 -1.27 -7.72
N GLU A 18 -4.35 -1.35 -8.69
CA GLU A 18 -4.67 -1.33 -10.12
C GLU A 18 -5.57 -2.51 -10.52
N GLU A 19 -5.29 -3.72 -10.01
CA GLU A 19 -6.14 -4.91 -10.21
C GLU A 19 -7.57 -4.70 -9.67
N PHE A 20 -7.70 -3.99 -8.55
CA PHE A 20 -9.00 -3.64 -7.97
C PHE A 20 -9.78 -2.65 -8.83
N GLU A 21 -9.11 -1.58 -9.30
CA GLU A 21 -9.72 -0.57 -10.16
C GLU A 21 -10.12 -1.15 -11.52
N ALA A 22 -9.33 -2.08 -12.05
CA ALA A 22 -9.63 -2.80 -13.28
C ALA A 22 -10.75 -3.85 -13.13
N GLY A 23 -11.10 -4.22 -11.89
CA GLY A 23 -12.08 -5.29 -11.60
C GLY A 23 -11.57 -6.69 -11.93
N GLU A 24 -10.25 -6.87 -12.01
CA GLU A 24 -9.59 -8.12 -12.38
C GLU A 24 -9.49 -9.11 -11.21
N GLU A 25 -9.54 -8.60 -9.97
CA GLU A 25 -9.41 -9.40 -8.75
C GLU A 25 -10.53 -9.13 -7.74
N ALA A 26 -10.89 -10.14 -6.96
CA ALA A 26 -11.94 -10.03 -5.95
C ALA A 26 -11.52 -9.06 -4.83
N PRO A 27 -12.44 -8.22 -4.31
CA PRO A 27 -12.12 -7.25 -3.26
C PRO A 27 -11.44 -7.85 -2.02
N GLY A 28 -11.86 -9.05 -1.60
CA GLY A 28 -11.26 -9.76 -0.47
C GLY A 28 -9.79 -10.16 -0.71
N LYS A 29 -9.45 -10.51 -1.96
CA LYS A 29 -8.10 -10.91 -2.36
C LYS A 29 -7.19 -9.69 -2.52
N VAL A 30 -7.68 -8.60 -3.10
CA VAL A 30 -7.02 -7.29 -3.10
C VAL A 30 -6.65 -6.86 -1.67
N LEU A 31 -7.60 -6.87 -0.74
CA LEU A 31 -7.35 -6.49 0.66
C LEU A 31 -6.28 -7.36 1.32
N ALA A 32 -6.26 -8.67 1.02
CA ALA A 32 -5.23 -9.58 1.51
C ALA A 32 -3.84 -9.26 0.92
N ASN A 33 -3.78 -8.94 -0.38
CA ASN A 33 -2.55 -8.55 -1.06
C ASN A 33 -2.01 -7.22 -0.49
N LEU A 34 -2.86 -6.21 -0.31
CA LEU A 34 -2.50 -4.92 0.30
C LEU A 34 -1.96 -5.08 1.73
N LYS A 35 -2.63 -5.90 2.55
CA LYS A 35 -2.17 -6.21 3.91
C LYS A 35 -0.80 -6.89 3.90
N THR A 36 -0.60 -7.84 2.98
CA THR A 36 0.64 -8.62 2.86
C THR A 36 1.79 -7.76 2.35
N ALA A 37 1.52 -6.81 1.46
CA ALA A 37 2.49 -5.85 0.96
C ALA A 37 2.82 -4.71 1.94
N GLY A 38 2.20 -4.69 3.13
CA GLY A 38 2.59 -3.80 4.22
C GLY A 38 1.88 -2.44 4.23
N LEU A 39 0.66 -2.33 3.68
CA LEU A 39 -0.08 -1.06 3.62
C LEU A 39 -0.16 -0.35 4.99
N ALA A 40 -0.46 -1.09 6.05
CA ALA A 40 -0.61 -0.52 7.39
C ALA A 40 0.68 0.13 7.90
N GLU A 41 1.83 -0.45 7.57
CA GLU A 41 3.14 0.04 8.00
C GLU A 41 3.54 1.29 7.20
N ILE A 42 3.29 1.32 5.89
CA ILE A 42 3.47 2.50 5.07
C ILE A 42 2.62 3.67 5.57
N LEU A 43 1.34 3.43 5.86
CA LEU A 43 0.46 4.48 6.38
C LEU A 43 0.96 5.03 7.73
N ALA A 44 1.44 4.16 8.62
CA ALA A 44 2.04 4.57 9.89
C ALA A 44 3.30 5.43 9.66
N GLN A 45 4.22 4.99 8.79
CA GLN A 45 5.43 5.72 8.46
C GLN A 45 5.13 7.08 7.80
N LEU A 46 4.13 7.16 6.92
CA LEU A 46 3.71 8.42 6.31
C LEU A 46 3.19 9.40 7.36
N VAL A 47 2.36 8.94 8.31
CA VAL A 47 1.90 9.75 9.44
C VAL A 47 3.08 10.22 10.31
N GLU A 48 4.00 9.32 10.66
CA GLU A 48 5.18 9.63 11.48
C GLU A 48 6.13 10.62 10.79
N SER A 49 6.29 10.51 9.47
CA SER A 49 7.13 11.42 8.68
C SER A 49 6.50 12.80 8.45
N GLY A 50 5.26 13.02 8.91
CA GLY A 50 4.51 14.26 8.64
C GLY A 50 4.20 14.45 7.16
N TRP A 51 4.14 13.35 6.39
CA TRP A 51 3.83 13.40 4.98
C TRP A 51 2.46 14.05 4.78
N THR A 52 2.41 15.04 3.91
CA THR A 52 1.18 15.63 3.40
C THR A 52 1.14 15.36 1.91
N PRO A 53 -0.05 15.06 1.34
CA PRO A 53 -0.20 14.98 -0.10
C PRO A 53 0.34 16.28 -0.69
N SER A 54 1.35 16.18 -1.55
CA SER A 54 1.74 17.32 -2.36
C SER A 54 0.52 17.66 -3.18
N SER A 55 -0.14 18.77 -2.84
CA SER A 55 -1.16 19.34 -3.72
C SER A 55 -0.42 19.56 -5.02
N ALA A 56 -0.76 18.79 -6.06
CA ALA A 56 -0.19 18.94 -7.37
C ALA A 56 -0.20 20.44 -7.68
N SER A 57 0.98 21.07 -7.59
CA SER A 57 1.13 22.44 -8.02
C SER A 57 0.97 22.36 -9.51
N THR A 58 -0.16 22.87 -9.97
CA THR A 58 -0.48 23.16 -11.35
C THR A 58 0.77 23.62 -12.09
N ASN A 59 1.14 22.89 -13.15
CA ASN A 59 1.88 23.46 -14.26
C ASN A 59 1.48 22.76 -15.55
#